data_AF-A0A5N0TK10-F1
#
_entry.id   AF-A0A5N0TK10-F1
#
_cell.length_a   1.000
_cell.length_b   1.000
_cell.length_c   1.000
_cell.angle_alpha   90.00
_cell.angle_beta   90.00
_cell.angle_gamma   90.00
#
_symmetry.space_group_name_H-M   'P 1'
#
loop_
_entity.id
_entity.type
_entity.pdbx_description
1 polymer ?
#
loop_
_entity_poly.entity_id
_entity_poly.type
_entity_poly.pdbx_seq_one_letter_code
_entity_poly.pdbx_strand_id
1 'polypeptide(L)'
;MTIRVNVDNFCRAETDRMFKDLQAAAGGVNRFLHNREPAAIDEQTVIRLNRDTLYSFAVVDVTSGATLHLPDPGDRYLTAIVVNEDHYVNAVFHGAGDHELTLEQHGTPHVVVAVRILVDPGDPNDVATVLKLQEGIRITGGGAAAFVYPDYDEASLKETRDALLSLARNLTGFDRMFGAVGEVDPVRHLIGTAAGWGGLPTSEASYIGVDPRLPVGHYELTVRDVPVDGFWSISVYNAEGRFEPNDRDAYTVNNITGVPNPDGSITVRFGDFPEDVPNAIPITEGWNYLVRLYRPRPEILDGSWALPALTTVDAAGTMAT
;
A
#
# COMPACT_ATOMS: atom_id res chain seq x y z
N MET A 1 12.92 23.92 24.27
CA MET A 1 11.68 23.41 24.89
C MET A 1 11.10 22.45 23.87
N THR A 2 10.79 21.22 24.29
CA THR A 2 10.21 20.23 23.40
C THR A 2 8.85 20.71 22.87
N ILE A 3 8.56 20.43 21.61
CA ILE A 3 7.32 20.79 20.95
C ILE A 3 6.26 19.76 21.34
N ARG A 4 5.26 20.18 22.11
CA ARG A 4 4.12 19.32 22.43
C ARG A 4 3.35 18.99 21.15
N VAL A 5 3.02 17.72 20.96
CA VAL A 5 2.22 17.25 19.84
C VAL A 5 0.76 17.09 20.26
N ASN A 6 -0.14 17.57 19.41
CA ASN A 6 -1.58 17.41 19.54
C ASN A 6 -2.20 17.36 18.13
N VAL A 7 -3.53 17.37 18.03
CA VAL A 7 -4.23 17.30 16.73
C VAL A 7 -3.88 18.44 15.76
N ASP A 8 -3.42 19.60 16.24
CA ASP A 8 -3.15 20.78 15.42
C ASP A 8 -1.83 20.66 14.63
N ASN A 9 -0.86 19.89 15.15
CA ASN A 9 0.45 19.71 14.54
C ASN A 9 0.83 18.23 14.29
N PHE A 10 -0.09 17.29 14.57
CA PHE A 10 0.19 15.87 14.48
C PHE A 10 0.65 15.42 13.09
N CYS A 11 -0.04 15.85 12.02
CA CYS A 11 0.30 15.40 10.66
C CYS A 11 1.76 15.70 10.32
N ARG A 12 2.20 16.91 10.68
CA ARG A 12 3.58 17.35 10.51
C ARG A 12 4.54 16.54 11.39
N ALA A 13 4.26 16.42 12.68
CA ALA A 13 5.16 15.72 13.61
C ALA A 13 5.33 14.22 13.27
N GLU A 14 4.26 13.53 12.91
CA GLU A 14 4.30 12.12 12.51
C GLU A 14 5.01 11.94 11.16
N THR A 15 4.85 12.89 10.25
CA THR A 15 5.56 12.87 8.95
C THR A 15 7.03 13.17 9.11
N ASP A 16 7.40 14.15 9.94
CA ASP A 16 8.78 14.45 10.29
C ASP A 16 9.47 13.23 10.95
N ARG A 17 8.74 12.46 11.77
CA ARG A 17 9.24 11.19 12.33
C ARG A 17 9.56 10.21 11.20
N MET A 18 8.64 10.03 10.25
CA MET A 18 8.85 9.15 9.10
C MET A 18 10.01 9.62 8.22
N PHE A 19 10.17 10.93 7.99
CA PHE A 19 11.27 11.50 7.23
C PHE A 19 12.62 11.22 7.92
N LYS A 20 12.71 11.42 9.25
CA LYS A 20 13.90 11.07 10.03
C LYS A 20 14.27 9.60 9.85
N ASP A 21 13.32 8.69 10.04
CA ASP A 21 13.55 7.24 10.02
C ASP A 21 13.94 6.76 8.61
N LEU A 22 13.22 7.21 7.57
CA LEU A 22 13.50 6.87 6.17
C LEU A 22 14.85 7.43 5.70
N GLN A 23 15.16 8.68 6.04
CA GLN A 23 16.47 9.28 5.72
C GLN A 23 17.61 8.50 6.39
N ALA A 24 17.47 8.14 7.66
CA ALA A 24 18.47 7.38 8.38
C ALA A 24 18.68 6.00 7.75
N ALA A 25 17.60 5.29 7.41
CA ALA A 25 17.63 3.98 6.79
C ALA A 25 18.24 4.01 5.36
N ALA A 26 17.99 5.06 4.59
CA ALA A 26 18.60 5.27 3.27
C ALA A 26 20.07 5.72 3.33
N GLY A 27 20.58 6.05 4.52
CA GLY A 27 21.94 6.55 4.72
C GLY A 27 22.14 7.99 4.25
N GLY A 28 21.08 8.81 4.22
CA GLY A 28 21.13 10.24 3.92
C GLY A 28 20.02 10.74 2.98
N VAL A 29 19.96 12.05 2.79
CA VAL A 29 19.04 12.73 1.87
C VAL A 29 19.40 12.44 0.41
N ASN A 30 18.42 12.51 -0.49
CA ASN A 30 18.49 12.24 -1.93
C ASN A 30 18.98 10.83 -2.28
N ARG A 31 18.84 9.87 -1.36
CA ARG A 31 19.23 8.48 -1.55
C ARG A 31 18.02 7.57 -1.41
N PHE A 32 17.96 6.56 -2.28
CA PHE A 32 16.95 5.54 -2.18
C PHE A 32 17.38 4.42 -1.23
N LEU A 33 16.49 4.08 -0.31
CA LEU A 33 16.39 2.74 0.27
C LEU A 33 15.50 1.90 -0.63
N HIS A 34 15.96 0.70 -0.99
CA HIS A 34 15.18 -0.28 -1.74
C HIS A 34 14.87 -1.48 -0.86
N ASN A 35 13.60 -1.81 -0.68
CA ASN A 35 13.20 -3.08 -0.09
C ASN A 35 13.40 -4.15 -1.18
N ARG A 36 14.40 -5.03 -0.95
CA ARG A 36 14.82 -6.05 -1.91
C ARG A 36 14.07 -7.38 -1.78
N GLU A 37 13.29 -7.51 -0.72
CA GLU A 37 12.54 -8.72 -0.41
C GLU A 37 11.07 -8.36 -0.16
N PRO A 38 10.12 -9.21 -0.54
CA PRO A 38 8.73 -9.08 -0.12
C PRO A 38 8.64 -9.07 1.41
N ALA A 39 7.69 -8.31 1.94
CA ALA A 39 7.59 -8.14 3.38
C ALA A 39 7.36 -9.47 4.10
N ALA A 40 8.24 -9.81 5.05
CA ALA A 40 8.27 -11.11 5.72
C ALA A 40 7.01 -11.36 6.56
N ILE A 41 6.55 -12.62 6.59
CA ILE A 41 5.30 -13.02 7.26
C ILE A 41 5.47 -13.10 8.78
N ASP A 42 6.67 -13.46 9.24
CA ASP A 42 7.07 -13.50 10.63
C ASP A 42 7.42 -12.11 11.21
N GLU A 43 7.64 -11.11 10.36
CA GLU A 43 8.00 -9.74 10.75
C GLU A 43 7.01 -8.67 10.23
N GLN A 44 5.72 -8.83 10.56
CA GLN A 44 4.68 -7.88 10.15
C GLN A 44 4.68 -6.63 11.04
N THR A 45 5.32 -5.55 10.58
CA THR A 45 5.40 -4.27 11.32
C THR A 45 4.16 -3.38 11.15
N VAL A 46 3.29 -3.67 10.18
CA VAL A 46 2.04 -2.94 9.91
C VAL A 46 0.85 -3.89 9.76
N ILE A 47 -0.34 -3.42 10.15
CA ILE A 47 -1.62 -4.12 9.95
C ILE A 47 -2.03 -3.98 8.48
N ARG A 48 -2.65 -5.02 7.89
CA ARG A 48 -2.97 -5.09 6.44
C ARG A 48 -1.74 -4.94 5.53
N LEU A 49 -0.66 -5.63 5.88
CA LEU A 49 0.57 -5.66 5.09
C LEU A 49 0.28 -6.01 3.62
N ASN A 50 0.95 -5.30 2.72
CA ASN A 50 0.89 -5.53 1.28
C ASN A 50 2.09 -6.38 0.83
N ARG A 51 1.84 -7.45 0.07
CA ARG A 51 2.86 -8.30 -0.55
C ARG A 51 2.86 -8.26 -2.08
N ASP A 52 1.98 -7.47 -2.69
CA ASP A 52 1.88 -7.33 -4.14
C ASP A 52 3.01 -6.47 -4.73
N THR A 53 3.66 -5.62 -3.93
CA THR A 53 4.64 -4.66 -4.46
C THR A 53 5.91 -4.58 -3.62
N LEU A 54 7.08 -4.47 -4.27
CA LEU A 54 8.31 -4.02 -3.61
C LEU A 54 8.37 -2.49 -3.57
N TYR A 55 8.89 -1.98 -2.45
CA TYR A 55 8.92 -0.55 -2.15
C TYR A 55 10.32 0.05 -2.30
N SER A 56 10.38 1.33 -2.65
CA SER A 56 11.60 2.14 -2.55
C SER A 56 11.26 3.52 -2.03
N PHE A 57 12.11 4.06 -1.17
CA PHE A 57 11.86 5.34 -0.50
C PHE A 57 13.10 6.24 -0.54
N ALA A 58 12.89 7.53 -0.77
CA ALA A 58 13.92 8.55 -0.60
C ALA A 58 13.32 9.79 0.06
N VAL A 59 14.02 10.36 1.04
CA VAL A 59 13.79 11.74 1.47
C VAL A 59 14.62 12.64 0.56
N VAL A 60 13.99 13.60 -0.10
CA VAL A 60 14.61 14.44 -1.14
C VAL A 60 14.53 15.91 -0.74
N ASP A 61 15.66 16.60 -0.80
CA ASP A 61 15.74 18.06 -0.65
C ASP A 61 15.46 18.74 -2.00
N VAL A 62 14.29 19.37 -2.11
CA VAL A 62 13.80 20.01 -3.34
C VAL A 62 14.06 21.52 -3.37
N THR A 63 14.81 22.07 -2.41
CA THR A 63 15.06 23.52 -2.30
C THR A 63 15.81 24.10 -3.50
N SER A 64 16.63 23.30 -4.17
CA SER A 64 17.36 23.67 -5.39
C SER A 64 16.79 23.04 -6.67
N GLY A 65 15.61 22.41 -6.57
CA GLY A 65 15.02 21.58 -7.63
C GLY A 65 15.75 20.23 -7.77
N ALA A 66 14.99 19.14 -7.85
CA ALA A 66 15.51 17.79 -8.07
C ALA A 66 14.78 17.12 -9.25
N THR A 67 15.35 16.05 -9.78
CA THR A 67 14.71 15.22 -10.81
C THR A 67 14.66 13.78 -10.34
N LEU A 68 13.45 13.21 -10.30
CA LEU A 68 13.21 11.78 -10.14
C LEU A 68 13.29 11.11 -11.51
N HIS A 69 14.16 10.11 -11.63
CA HIS A 69 14.26 9.25 -12.79
C HIS A 69 13.57 7.91 -12.48
N LEU A 70 12.56 7.56 -13.28
CA LEU A 70 11.89 6.27 -13.22
C LEU A 70 12.27 5.43 -14.45
N PRO A 71 12.67 4.16 -14.27
CA PRO A 71 12.94 3.25 -15.38
C PRO A 71 11.64 2.87 -16.10
N ASP A 72 11.76 2.36 -17.32
CA ASP A 72 10.63 1.79 -18.05
C ASP A 72 10.21 0.44 -17.44
N PRO A 73 8.99 0.32 -16.87
CA PRO A 73 8.51 -0.94 -16.32
C PRO A 73 7.84 -1.83 -17.38
N GLY A 74 7.75 -1.39 -18.65
CA GLY A 74 6.88 -2.02 -19.64
C GLY A 74 5.42 -2.00 -19.18
N ASP A 75 4.75 -3.15 -19.27
CA ASP A 75 3.35 -3.29 -18.83
C ASP A 75 3.21 -3.49 -17.30
N ARG A 76 4.32 -3.56 -16.56
CA ARG A 76 4.28 -3.78 -15.11
C ARG A 76 3.78 -2.53 -14.39
N TYR A 77 2.94 -2.74 -13.39
CA TYR A 77 2.52 -1.69 -12.49
C TYR A 77 3.71 -1.08 -11.73
N LEU A 78 3.92 0.22 -11.92
CA LEU A 78 4.86 1.06 -11.19
C LEU A 78 4.17 2.38 -10.86
N THR A 79 4.22 2.78 -9.59
CA THR A 79 3.74 4.10 -9.17
C THR A 79 4.73 4.73 -8.20
N ALA A 80 5.02 6.01 -8.40
CA ALA A 80 5.75 6.83 -7.46
C ALA A 80 4.84 7.94 -6.93
N ILE A 81 4.73 8.08 -5.61
CA ILE A 81 4.08 9.23 -4.98
C ILE A 81 5.10 10.17 -4.37
N VAL A 82 4.77 11.46 -4.35
CA VAL A 82 5.56 12.49 -3.67
C VAL A 82 4.75 13.04 -2.50
N VAL A 83 5.23 12.77 -1.28
CA VAL A 83 4.60 13.16 -0.01
C VAL A 83 5.38 14.33 0.58
N ASN A 84 4.73 15.45 0.83
CA ASN A 84 5.38 16.59 1.48
C ASN A 84 5.41 16.43 3.01
N GLU A 85 6.07 17.35 3.72
CA GLU A 85 6.23 17.26 5.19
C GLU A 85 4.89 17.41 5.96
N ASP A 86 3.82 17.88 5.31
CA ASP A 86 2.48 17.97 5.88
C ASP A 86 1.59 16.77 5.50
N HIS A 87 2.19 15.71 4.95
CA HIS A 87 1.56 14.45 4.54
C HIS A 87 0.64 14.51 3.31
N TYR A 88 0.64 15.61 2.57
CA TYR A 88 -0.10 15.68 1.31
C TYR A 88 0.65 14.95 0.20
N VAL A 89 -0.10 14.23 -0.64
CA VAL A 89 0.42 13.61 -1.86
C VAL A 89 0.24 14.61 -3.00
N ASN A 90 1.28 15.37 -3.34
CA ASN A 90 1.18 16.43 -4.33
C ASN A 90 1.39 15.96 -5.77
N ALA A 91 1.99 14.79 -5.95
CA ALA A 91 2.22 14.22 -7.27
C ALA A 91 2.17 12.68 -7.22
N VAL A 92 1.67 12.11 -8.31
CA VAL A 92 1.68 10.68 -8.57
C VAL A 92 2.21 10.48 -9.99
N PHE A 93 3.24 9.65 -10.14
CA PHE A 93 3.85 9.33 -11.41
C PHE A 93 3.69 7.85 -11.73
N HIS A 94 3.50 7.56 -13.02
CA HIS A 94 3.31 6.24 -13.57
C HIS A 94 4.31 6.04 -14.71
N GLY A 95 4.93 4.86 -14.79
CA GLY A 95 5.83 4.53 -15.90
C GLY A 95 7.20 5.19 -15.87
N ALA A 96 7.85 5.22 -17.05
CA ALA A 96 9.21 5.74 -17.24
C ALA A 96 9.23 7.26 -17.36
N GLY A 97 10.34 7.88 -16.95
CA GLY A 97 10.62 9.27 -17.30
C GLY A 97 11.38 10.04 -16.24
N ASP A 98 11.63 11.31 -16.58
CA ASP A 98 12.24 12.30 -15.72
C ASP A 98 11.15 13.24 -15.20
N HIS A 99 11.04 13.36 -13.88
CA HIS A 99 10.02 14.15 -13.21
C HIS A 99 10.67 15.19 -12.32
N GLU A 100 10.40 16.46 -12.59
CA GLU A 100 10.89 17.55 -11.74
C GLU A 100 10.16 17.56 -10.39
N LEU A 101 10.94 17.81 -9.34
CA LEU A 101 10.49 17.97 -7.97
C LEU A 101 10.96 19.34 -7.49
N THR A 102 10.02 20.23 -7.21
CA THR A 102 10.33 21.62 -6.85
C THR A 102 9.67 22.03 -5.53
N LEU A 103 10.30 22.97 -4.82
CA LEU A 103 9.72 23.57 -3.61
C LEU A 103 8.35 24.21 -3.89
N GLU A 104 8.17 24.86 -5.04
CA GLU A 104 6.90 25.49 -5.40
C GLU A 104 5.76 24.46 -5.54
N GLN A 105 6.05 23.32 -6.17
CA GLN A 105 5.05 22.26 -6.39
C GLN A 105 4.65 21.54 -5.10
N HIS A 106 5.59 21.35 -4.17
CA HIS A 106 5.38 20.52 -2.98
C HIS A 106 5.17 21.31 -1.69
N GLY A 107 5.50 22.60 -1.67
CA GLY A 107 5.26 23.53 -0.56
C GLY A 107 6.22 23.37 0.63
N THR A 108 7.03 22.30 0.69
CA THR A 108 7.98 22.03 1.77
C THR A 108 9.37 21.72 1.20
N PRO A 109 10.46 22.07 1.94
CA PRO A 109 11.83 21.89 1.46
C PRO A 109 12.22 20.43 1.25
N HIS A 110 11.66 19.52 2.04
CA HIS A 110 11.85 18.09 1.89
C HIS A 110 10.57 17.41 1.42
N VAL A 111 10.71 16.35 0.65
CA VAL A 111 9.62 15.45 0.28
C VAL A 111 10.07 14.00 0.44
N VAL A 112 9.13 13.07 0.63
CA VAL A 112 9.38 11.65 0.45
C VAL A 112 8.88 11.22 -0.92
N VAL A 113 9.78 10.61 -1.70
CA VAL A 113 9.40 9.84 -2.88
C VAL A 113 9.23 8.39 -2.46
N ALA A 114 8.02 7.84 -2.63
CA ALA A 114 7.70 6.44 -2.33
C ALA A 114 7.27 5.72 -3.62
N VAL A 115 8.08 4.77 -4.07
CA VAL A 115 7.87 3.98 -5.28
C VAL A 115 7.37 2.59 -4.91
N ARG A 116 6.39 2.08 -5.67
CA ARG A 116 5.84 0.73 -5.59
C ARG A 116 5.97 0.08 -6.95
N ILE A 117 6.51 -1.13 -7.00
CA ILE A 117 6.59 -1.94 -8.22
C ILE A 117 5.95 -3.29 -7.93
N LEU A 118 4.97 -3.70 -8.75
CA LEU A 118 4.34 -5.01 -8.66
C LEU A 118 5.38 -6.12 -8.76
N VAL A 119 5.27 -7.13 -7.91
CA VAL A 119 6.15 -8.29 -7.87
C VAL A 119 5.32 -9.55 -7.69
N ASP A 120 5.73 -10.64 -8.34
CA ASP A 120 5.33 -11.98 -7.94
C ASP A 120 6.31 -12.47 -6.85
N PRO A 121 5.90 -12.51 -5.57
CA PRO A 121 6.79 -12.97 -4.51
C PRO A 121 7.12 -14.47 -4.61
N GLY A 122 6.35 -15.25 -5.37
CA GLY A 122 6.56 -16.68 -5.58
C GLY A 122 7.52 -17.02 -6.72
N ASP A 123 7.87 -16.06 -7.59
CA ASP A 123 8.83 -16.24 -8.69
C ASP A 123 10.13 -15.46 -8.44
N PRO A 124 11.24 -16.14 -8.07
CA PRO A 124 12.54 -15.50 -7.87
C PRO A 124 13.07 -14.75 -9.11
N ASN A 125 12.67 -15.13 -10.32
CA ASN A 125 13.07 -14.42 -11.54
C ASN A 125 12.31 -13.10 -11.69
N ASP A 126 11.04 -13.08 -11.30
CA ASP A 126 10.23 -11.88 -11.26
C ASP A 126 10.78 -10.89 -10.22
N VAL A 127 11.08 -11.40 -9.02
CA VAL A 127 11.77 -10.63 -7.97
C VAL A 127 13.05 -10.02 -8.55
N ALA A 128 13.95 -10.82 -9.13
CA ALA A 128 15.18 -10.32 -9.73
C ALA A 128 14.96 -9.25 -10.84
N THR A 129 13.83 -9.32 -11.56
CA THR A 129 13.44 -8.30 -12.55
C THR A 129 13.08 -6.98 -11.86
N VAL A 130 12.30 -7.03 -10.78
CA VAL A 130 11.95 -5.84 -9.98
C VAL A 130 13.18 -5.21 -9.34
N LEU A 131 14.14 -6.02 -8.86
CA LEU A 131 15.39 -5.49 -8.29
C LEU A 131 16.18 -4.67 -9.31
N LYS A 132 16.24 -5.10 -10.57
CA LYS A 132 16.88 -4.34 -11.67
C LYS A 132 16.15 -3.04 -11.97
N LEU A 133 14.81 -3.03 -11.92
CA LEU A 133 14.04 -1.79 -12.04
C LEU A 133 14.37 -0.84 -10.89
N GLN A 134 14.39 -1.32 -9.65
CA GLN A 134 14.77 -0.50 -8.49
C GLN A 134 16.15 0.15 -8.65
N GLU A 135 17.15 -0.55 -9.20
CA GLU A 135 18.50 0.00 -9.49
C GLU A 135 18.50 1.12 -10.55
N GLY A 136 17.46 1.18 -11.38
CA GLY A 136 17.23 2.23 -12.35
C GLY A 136 16.62 3.50 -11.75
N ILE A 137 16.03 3.44 -10.55
CA ILE A 137 15.40 4.59 -9.90
C ILE A 137 16.48 5.50 -9.31
N ARG A 138 16.46 6.79 -9.66
CA ARG A 138 17.50 7.74 -9.21
C ARG A 138 16.92 9.11 -8.91
N ILE A 139 17.58 9.85 -8.02
CA ILE A 139 17.43 11.29 -7.87
C ILE A 139 18.67 11.95 -8.44
N THR A 140 18.50 12.98 -9.26
CA THR A 140 19.58 13.92 -9.63
C THR A 140 19.21 15.35 -9.25
N GLY A 141 20.22 16.22 -9.15
CA GLY A 141 20.02 17.56 -8.60
C GLY A 141 19.69 17.54 -7.11
N GLY A 142 18.80 18.43 -6.69
CA GLY A 142 18.41 18.64 -5.30
C GLY A 142 19.38 19.51 -4.53
N GLY A 143 18.93 19.98 -3.37
CA GLY A 143 19.83 20.55 -2.37
C GLY A 143 20.65 19.45 -1.68
N ALA A 144 21.43 19.83 -0.66
CA ALA A 144 22.21 18.88 0.14
C ALA A 144 21.89 18.98 1.64
N ALA A 145 20.82 19.69 2.01
CA ALA A 145 20.42 19.84 3.40
C ALA A 145 19.77 18.53 3.86
N ALA A 146 20.39 17.88 4.84
CA ALA A 146 19.73 16.78 5.54
C ALA A 146 18.46 17.28 6.22
N PHE A 147 17.41 16.45 6.21
CA PHE A 147 16.23 16.69 7.02
C PHE A 147 16.61 16.67 8.50
N VAL A 148 16.22 17.71 9.24
CA VAL A 148 16.49 17.86 10.67
C VAL A 148 15.18 17.66 11.43
N TYR A 149 15.11 16.57 12.18
CA TYR A 149 13.94 16.26 13.01
C TYR A 149 13.79 17.30 14.14
N PRO A 150 12.65 18.01 14.22
CA PRO A 150 12.37 18.91 15.33
C PRO A 150 12.31 18.18 16.68
N ASP A 151 12.58 18.91 17.76
CA ASP A 151 12.57 18.39 19.14
C ASP A 151 11.12 18.21 19.66
N TYR A 152 10.39 17.23 19.12
CA TYR A 152 9.03 16.89 19.54
C TYR A 152 9.02 16.15 20.87
N ASP A 153 8.00 16.41 21.69
CA ASP A 153 7.71 15.63 22.88
C ASP A 153 7.15 14.25 22.47
N GLU A 154 7.99 13.21 22.57
CA GLU A 154 7.64 11.85 22.11
C GLU A 154 6.44 11.24 22.83
N ALA A 155 6.22 11.61 24.10
CA ALA A 155 5.09 11.12 24.89
C ALA A 155 3.76 11.62 24.31
N SER A 156 3.63 12.92 24.05
CA SER A 156 2.42 13.50 23.46
C SER A 156 2.22 13.12 21.99
N LEU A 157 3.31 12.91 21.22
CA LEU A 157 3.24 12.33 19.88
C LEU A 157 2.58 10.95 19.93
N LYS A 158 3.08 10.07 20.80
CA LYS A 158 2.56 8.71 20.97
C LYS A 158 1.11 8.72 21.43
N GLU A 159 0.79 9.51 22.45
CA GLU A 159 -0.58 9.63 22.98
C GLU A 159 -1.57 10.08 21.91
N THR A 160 -1.19 11.10 21.12
CA THR A 160 -2.02 11.59 20.00
C THR A 160 -2.19 10.52 18.92
N ARG A 161 -1.11 9.82 18.55
CA ARG A 161 -1.15 8.73 17.57
C ARG A 161 -2.08 7.61 18.01
N ASP A 162 -1.98 7.15 19.26
CA ASP A 162 -2.80 6.06 19.79
C ASP A 162 -4.31 6.42 19.82
N ALA A 163 -4.63 7.68 20.11
CA ALA A 163 -6.00 8.18 20.05
C ALA A 163 -6.55 8.17 18.61
N LEU A 164 -5.75 8.61 17.63
CA LEU A 164 -6.13 8.58 16.21
C LEU A 164 -6.29 7.15 15.69
N LEU A 165 -5.39 6.24 16.07
CA LEU A 165 -5.51 4.81 15.77
C LEU A 165 -6.77 4.20 16.37
N SER A 166 -7.22 4.68 17.54
CA SER A 166 -8.48 4.24 18.15
C SER A 166 -9.70 4.72 17.34
N LEU A 167 -9.66 5.94 16.79
CA LEU A 167 -10.71 6.44 15.88
C LEU A 167 -10.73 5.69 14.55
N ALA A 168 -9.57 5.25 14.06
CA ALA A 168 -9.46 4.52 12.79
C ALA A 168 -10.16 3.15 12.79
N ARG A 169 -10.35 2.51 13.96
CA ARG A 169 -10.80 1.11 14.07
C ARG A 169 -12.14 0.79 13.41
N ASN A 170 -13.03 1.78 13.33
CA ASN A 170 -14.37 1.60 12.75
C ASN A 170 -14.51 2.19 11.34
N LEU A 171 -13.41 2.66 10.74
CA LEU A 171 -13.43 3.11 9.36
C LEU A 171 -13.50 1.90 8.43
N THR A 172 -14.45 1.94 7.50
CA THR A 172 -14.70 0.85 6.54
C THR A 172 -13.95 1.04 5.22
N GLY A 173 -13.20 2.14 5.08
CA GLY A 173 -12.44 2.47 3.88
C GLY A 173 -11.41 3.57 4.12
N PHE A 174 -10.52 3.75 3.15
CA PHE A 174 -9.44 4.75 3.16
C PHE A 174 -9.71 5.93 2.20
N ASP A 175 -10.98 6.11 1.82
CA ASP A 175 -11.39 7.17 0.91
C ASP A 175 -11.01 8.55 1.46
N ARG A 176 -10.44 9.38 0.57
CA ARG A 176 -10.05 10.77 0.83
C ARG A 176 -9.14 10.99 2.05
N MET A 177 -8.36 9.97 2.45
CA MET A 177 -7.31 10.11 3.47
C MET A 177 -6.01 10.69 2.91
N PHE A 178 -5.69 10.34 1.66
CA PHE A 178 -4.44 10.70 1.00
C PHE A 178 -4.76 11.40 -0.32
N GLY A 179 -3.93 12.37 -0.69
CA GLY A 179 -4.15 13.22 -1.87
C GLY A 179 -3.54 14.60 -1.68
N ALA A 180 -3.73 15.47 -2.67
CA ALA A 180 -3.33 16.86 -2.56
C ALA A 180 -4.28 17.64 -1.64
N VAL A 181 -3.89 18.86 -1.30
CA VAL A 181 -4.76 19.81 -0.59
C VAL A 181 -6.05 20.00 -1.40
N GLY A 182 -7.21 19.82 -0.76
CA GLY A 182 -8.52 19.92 -1.39
C GLY A 182 -9.10 18.59 -1.90
N GLU A 183 -8.27 17.56 -2.07
CA GLU A 183 -8.73 16.21 -2.47
C GLU A 183 -9.06 15.33 -1.25
N VAL A 184 -8.43 15.62 -0.11
CA VAL A 184 -8.65 14.93 1.15
C VAL A 184 -9.83 15.49 1.94
N ASP A 185 -10.40 14.67 2.82
CA ASP A 185 -11.20 15.15 3.95
C ASP A 185 -10.25 15.43 5.13
N PRO A 186 -10.27 16.60 5.78
CA PRO A 186 -9.27 16.95 6.80
C PRO A 186 -9.23 16.00 8.01
N VAL A 187 -10.38 15.47 8.44
CA VAL A 187 -10.43 14.53 9.57
C VAL A 187 -9.86 13.17 9.16
N ARG A 188 -10.23 12.71 7.96
CA ARG A 188 -9.71 11.47 7.39
C ARG A 188 -8.21 11.57 7.09
N HIS A 189 -7.73 12.71 6.63
CA HIS A 189 -6.31 12.98 6.45
C HIS A 189 -5.55 12.84 7.77
N LEU A 190 -6.00 13.52 8.83
CA LEU A 190 -5.42 13.42 10.17
C LEU A 190 -5.35 11.97 10.69
N ILE A 191 -6.44 11.22 10.54
CA ILE A 191 -6.48 9.80 10.94
C ILE A 191 -5.58 8.95 10.05
N GLY A 192 -5.58 9.20 8.74
CA GLY A 192 -4.77 8.52 7.73
C GLY A 192 -3.27 8.68 7.96
N THR A 193 -2.82 9.84 8.42
CA THR A 193 -1.41 10.09 8.78
C THR A 193 -0.93 9.15 9.89
N ALA A 194 -1.80 8.82 10.85
CA ALA A 194 -1.49 7.84 11.91
C ALA A 194 -1.62 6.39 11.43
N ALA A 195 -2.71 6.07 10.71
CA ALA A 195 -3.14 4.71 10.44
C ALA A 195 -2.55 4.08 9.16
N GLY A 196 -2.09 4.89 8.21
CA GLY A 196 -1.68 4.41 6.89
C GLY A 196 -0.71 5.35 6.20
N TRP A 197 0.29 5.85 6.94
CA TRP A 197 1.25 6.83 6.43
C TRP A 197 1.81 6.44 5.05
N GLY A 198 1.76 7.37 4.09
CA GLY A 198 2.24 7.15 2.73
C GLY A 198 1.26 6.37 1.86
N GLY A 199 -0.01 6.24 2.27
CA GLY A 199 -1.07 5.65 1.46
C GLY A 199 -1.25 6.37 0.11
N LEU A 200 -1.82 5.63 -0.85
CA LEU A 200 -2.12 6.15 -2.18
C LEU A 200 -3.43 6.95 -2.14
N PRO A 201 -3.56 8.03 -2.95
CA PRO A 201 -4.84 8.71 -3.14
C PRO A 201 -5.94 7.76 -3.61
N THR A 202 -7.21 8.11 -3.36
CA THR A 202 -8.36 7.26 -3.72
C THR A 202 -8.47 6.95 -5.21
N SER A 203 -7.98 7.86 -6.07
CA SER A 203 -7.87 7.65 -7.52
C SER A 203 -6.80 6.62 -7.91
N GLU A 204 -5.88 6.30 -7.01
CA GLU A 204 -4.70 5.48 -7.26
C GLU A 204 -4.79 4.11 -6.57
N ALA A 205 -5.44 4.04 -5.41
CA ALA A 205 -5.86 2.78 -4.82
C ALA A 205 -7.14 2.92 -4.01
N SER A 206 -8.05 1.96 -4.19
CA SER A 206 -9.23 1.77 -3.33
C SER A 206 -9.18 0.40 -2.66
N TYR A 207 -9.85 0.30 -1.52
CA TYR A 207 -9.82 -0.87 -0.66
C TYR A 207 -11.24 -1.26 -0.26
N ILE A 208 -11.57 -2.54 -0.44
CA ILE A 208 -12.82 -3.12 0.05
C ILE A 208 -12.44 -4.10 1.16
N GLY A 209 -12.65 -3.68 2.42
CA GLY A 209 -12.49 -4.55 3.58
C GLY A 209 -13.72 -5.44 3.74
N VAL A 210 -13.51 -6.74 3.81
CA VAL A 210 -14.60 -7.71 4.01
C VAL A 210 -14.32 -8.57 5.24
N ASP A 211 -15.20 -8.46 6.22
CA ASP A 211 -15.32 -9.42 7.32
C ASP A 211 -16.60 -10.25 7.09
N PRO A 212 -16.46 -11.47 6.55
CA PRO A 212 -17.61 -12.31 6.23
C PRO A 212 -18.30 -12.85 7.47
N ARG A 213 -17.63 -12.88 8.63
CA ARG A 213 -18.12 -13.51 9.88
C ARG A 213 -18.59 -14.96 9.67
N LEU A 214 -17.92 -15.67 8.77
CA LEU A 214 -18.17 -17.07 8.44
C LEU A 214 -17.16 -17.97 9.17
N PRO A 215 -17.54 -19.19 9.57
CA PRO A 215 -16.60 -20.14 10.17
C PRO A 215 -15.53 -20.57 9.16
N VAL A 216 -14.46 -21.21 9.65
CA VAL A 216 -13.51 -21.91 8.78
C VAL A 216 -14.27 -22.97 7.98
N GLY A 217 -14.05 -22.99 6.67
CA GLY A 217 -14.76 -23.80 5.68
C GLY A 217 -14.20 -23.55 4.29
N HIS A 218 -14.95 -23.93 3.26
CA HIS A 218 -14.55 -23.75 1.86
C HIS A 218 -15.47 -22.77 1.16
N TYR A 219 -14.87 -21.70 0.63
CA TYR A 219 -15.59 -20.63 -0.06
C TYR A 219 -14.88 -20.25 -1.35
N GLU A 220 -15.64 -19.78 -2.31
CA GLU A 220 -15.11 -19.23 -3.55
C GLU A 220 -15.62 -17.81 -3.80
N LEU A 221 -14.80 -17.01 -4.46
CA LEU A 221 -15.15 -15.71 -5.02
C LEU A 221 -14.63 -15.67 -6.46
N THR A 222 -15.54 -15.62 -7.42
CA THR A 222 -15.17 -15.49 -8.84
C THR A 222 -15.32 -14.05 -9.28
N VAL A 223 -14.22 -13.44 -9.71
CA VAL A 223 -14.17 -12.06 -10.19
C VAL A 223 -13.87 -12.01 -11.69
N ARG A 224 -14.51 -11.07 -12.39
CA ARG A 224 -14.29 -10.79 -13.81
C ARG A 224 -14.47 -9.29 -14.04
N ASP A 225 -13.79 -8.78 -15.07
CA ASP A 225 -13.98 -7.43 -15.60
C ASP A 225 -13.88 -6.35 -14.50
N VAL A 226 -12.98 -6.56 -13.55
CA VAL A 226 -12.74 -5.63 -12.44
C VAL A 226 -12.24 -4.30 -13.04
N PRO A 227 -12.91 -3.17 -12.79
CA PRO A 227 -12.65 -1.96 -13.54
C PRO A 227 -11.47 -1.18 -12.95
N VAL A 228 -10.27 -1.72 -13.15
CA VAL A 228 -8.99 -1.15 -12.72
C VAL A 228 -8.07 -0.97 -13.92
N ASP A 229 -7.27 0.11 -13.93
CA ASP A 229 -6.25 0.37 -14.96
C ASP A 229 -4.84 -0.12 -14.53
N GLY A 230 -4.70 -0.56 -13.29
CA GLY A 230 -3.50 -1.22 -12.77
C GLY A 230 -3.72 -2.73 -12.63
N PHE A 231 -4.00 -3.15 -11.40
CA PHE A 231 -4.29 -4.53 -11.06
C PHE A 231 -5.20 -4.57 -9.82
N TRP A 232 -5.70 -5.75 -9.48
CA TRP A 232 -6.41 -5.97 -8.23
C TRP A 232 -5.81 -7.16 -7.49
N SER A 233 -5.93 -7.15 -6.18
CA SER A 233 -5.52 -8.28 -5.33
C SER A 233 -6.51 -8.53 -4.21
N ILE A 234 -6.55 -9.77 -3.72
CA ILE A 234 -7.33 -10.21 -2.57
C ILE A 234 -6.37 -10.88 -1.59
N SER A 235 -6.21 -10.28 -0.42
CA SER A 235 -5.34 -10.77 0.66
C SER A 235 -6.17 -11.20 1.87
N VAL A 236 -5.86 -12.36 2.46
CA VAL A 236 -6.53 -12.89 3.65
C VAL A 236 -5.71 -12.60 4.90
N TYR A 237 -6.39 -12.26 5.99
CA TYR A 237 -5.81 -11.93 7.29
C TYR A 237 -6.56 -12.64 8.42
N ASN A 238 -5.88 -12.84 9.56
CA ASN A 238 -6.47 -13.29 10.81
C ASN A 238 -7.25 -12.17 11.52
N ALA A 239 -7.80 -12.47 12.71
CA ALA A 239 -8.62 -11.54 13.50
C ALA A 239 -7.89 -10.22 13.85
N GLU A 240 -6.56 -10.26 13.96
CA GLU A 240 -5.70 -9.11 14.23
C GLU A 240 -5.35 -8.31 12.96
N GLY A 241 -5.83 -8.72 11.78
CA GLY A 241 -5.55 -8.08 10.50
C GLY A 241 -4.12 -8.35 9.99
N ARG A 242 -3.51 -9.46 10.42
CA ARG A 242 -2.17 -9.93 10.04
C ARG A 242 -2.27 -11.19 9.18
N PHE A 243 -1.28 -11.43 8.34
CA PHE A 243 -1.16 -12.71 7.63
C PHE A 243 -0.95 -13.83 8.63
N GLU A 244 -1.67 -14.94 8.46
CA GLU A 244 -1.52 -16.15 9.24
C GLU A 244 -0.59 -17.11 8.50
N PRO A 245 0.60 -17.46 9.05
CA PRO A 245 1.49 -18.44 8.44
C PRO A 245 0.74 -19.75 8.13
N ASN A 246 0.98 -20.32 6.95
CA ASN A 246 0.33 -21.56 6.53
C ASN A 246 1.26 -22.40 5.65
N ASP A 247 0.98 -23.71 5.59
CA ASP A 247 1.84 -24.70 4.90
C ASP A 247 1.96 -24.46 3.39
N ARG A 248 1.02 -23.72 2.78
CA ARG A 248 1.05 -23.38 1.35
C ARG A 248 1.85 -22.12 1.03
N ASP A 249 2.30 -21.39 2.06
CA ASP A 249 2.87 -20.04 1.94
C ASP A 249 2.02 -19.10 1.06
N ALA A 250 0.69 -19.28 1.10
CA ALA A 250 -0.27 -18.59 0.24
C ALA A 250 -1.09 -17.60 1.07
N TYR A 251 -1.11 -16.33 0.65
CA TYR A 251 -1.76 -15.25 1.41
C TYR A 251 -2.56 -14.27 0.55
N THR A 252 -2.27 -14.22 -0.75
CA THR A 252 -2.83 -13.22 -1.67
C THR A 252 -2.96 -13.82 -3.06
N VAL A 253 -4.04 -13.46 -3.75
CA VAL A 253 -4.24 -13.72 -5.19
C VAL A 253 -4.49 -12.40 -5.88
N ASN A 254 -3.89 -12.19 -7.06
CA ASN A 254 -4.09 -11.01 -7.89
C ASN A 254 -4.32 -11.42 -9.36
N ASN A 255 -4.74 -10.49 -10.22
CA ASN A 255 -5.02 -10.80 -11.63
C ASN A 255 -3.81 -10.94 -12.55
N ILE A 256 -2.60 -10.70 -12.03
CA ILE A 256 -1.38 -10.80 -12.82
C ILE A 256 -0.75 -12.17 -12.65
N THR A 257 -0.75 -12.70 -11.42
CA THR A 257 -0.13 -13.99 -11.06
C THR A 257 -1.16 -15.11 -10.85
N GLY A 258 -2.43 -14.76 -10.64
CA GLY A 258 -3.51 -15.73 -10.46
C GLY A 258 -3.80 -16.53 -11.73
N VAL A 259 -4.18 -17.79 -11.55
CA VAL A 259 -4.53 -18.68 -12.68
C VAL A 259 -5.93 -18.35 -13.18
N PRO A 260 -6.12 -17.91 -14.44
CA PRO A 260 -7.43 -17.58 -14.97
C PRO A 260 -8.23 -18.84 -15.37
N ASN A 261 -9.55 -18.72 -15.26
CA ASN A 261 -10.50 -19.65 -15.85
C ASN A 261 -10.51 -19.51 -17.39
N PRO A 262 -11.07 -20.49 -18.14
CA PRO A 262 -11.14 -20.43 -19.61
C PRO A 262 -11.85 -19.20 -20.18
N ASP A 263 -12.72 -18.56 -19.39
CA ASP A 263 -13.47 -17.37 -19.75
C ASP A 263 -12.82 -16.05 -19.29
N GLY A 264 -11.59 -16.12 -18.76
CA GLY A 264 -10.80 -14.98 -18.29
C GLY A 264 -11.17 -14.47 -16.89
N SER A 265 -12.17 -15.03 -16.22
CA SER A 265 -12.39 -14.77 -14.79
C SER A 265 -11.30 -15.40 -13.93
N ILE A 266 -11.15 -14.96 -12.69
CA ILE A 266 -10.32 -15.61 -11.67
C ILE A 266 -11.19 -16.00 -10.49
N THR A 267 -11.14 -17.27 -10.12
CA THR A 267 -11.75 -17.79 -8.91
C THR A 267 -10.70 -17.83 -7.80
N VAL A 268 -10.93 -17.04 -6.75
CA VAL A 268 -10.16 -17.08 -5.50
C VAL A 268 -10.85 -18.03 -4.53
N ARG A 269 -10.09 -18.92 -3.91
CA ARG A 269 -10.60 -19.97 -3.04
C ARG A 269 -10.09 -19.77 -1.62
N PHE A 270 -10.99 -19.85 -0.65
CA PHE A 270 -10.73 -19.62 0.76
C PHE A 270 -10.99 -20.90 1.53
N GLY A 271 -9.95 -21.48 2.13
CA GLY A 271 -10.06 -22.76 2.84
C GLY A 271 -8.89 -23.70 2.54
N ASP A 272 -8.92 -24.87 3.18
CA ASP A 272 -7.94 -25.93 3.00
C ASP A 272 -8.32 -26.81 1.79
N PHE A 273 -8.05 -26.29 0.60
CA PHE A 273 -8.20 -27.04 -0.67
C PHE A 273 -6.98 -27.95 -0.91
N PRO A 274 -7.07 -28.96 -1.79
CA PRO A 274 -5.91 -29.73 -2.23
C PRO A 274 -4.78 -28.85 -2.82
N GLU A 275 -3.52 -29.29 -2.72
CA GLU A 275 -2.33 -28.52 -3.13
C GLU A 275 -2.32 -28.13 -4.61
N ASP A 276 -2.88 -28.96 -5.48
CA ASP A 276 -2.95 -28.77 -6.92
C ASP A 276 -4.07 -27.80 -7.35
N VAL A 277 -4.96 -27.43 -6.44
CA VAL A 277 -6.01 -26.44 -6.71
C VAL A 277 -5.40 -25.03 -6.69
N PRO A 278 -5.45 -24.28 -7.81
CA PRO A 278 -4.87 -22.95 -7.89
C PRO A 278 -5.70 -21.90 -7.15
N ASN A 279 -5.06 -20.77 -6.86
CA ASN A 279 -5.66 -19.58 -6.22
C ASN A 279 -6.31 -19.87 -4.86
N ALA A 280 -5.83 -20.90 -4.15
CA ALA A 280 -6.32 -21.29 -2.83
C ALA A 280 -5.50 -20.63 -1.72
N ILE A 281 -6.18 -19.97 -0.80
CA ILE A 281 -5.61 -19.32 0.37
C ILE A 281 -6.22 -20.00 1.61
N PRO A 282 -5.42 -20.67 2.45
CA PRO A 282 -5.89 -21.19 3.73
C PRO A 282 -6.46 -20.06 4.61
N ILE A 283 -7.50 -20.37 5.38
CA ILE A 283 -8.15 -19.43 6.30
C ILE A 283 -8.10 -19.94 7.73
N THR A 284 -8.17 -19.00 8.68
CA THR A 284 -8.14 -19.27 10.12
C THR A 284 -9.42 -18.74 10.80
N GLU A 285 -9.58 -19.00 12.10
CA GLU A 285 -10.68 -18.43 12.88
C GLU A 285 -10.62 -16.89 12.86
N GLY A 286 -11.78 -16.23 12.67
CA GLY A 286 -11.85 -14.77 12.56
C GLY A 286 -11.23 -14.20 11.27
N TRP A 287 -11.03 -15.05 10.25
CA TRP A 287 -10.51 -14.61 8.97
C TRP A 287 -11.35 -13.47 8.36
N ASN A 288 -10.66 -12.61 7.67
CA ASN A 288 -11.22 -11.49 6.94
C ASN A 288 -10.26 -11.16 5.80
N TYR A 289 -10.70 -10.42 4.79
CA TYR A 289 -9.88 -10.16 3.62
C TYR A 289 -10.01 -8.72 3.14
N LEU A 290 -8.99 -8.28 2.42
CA LEU A 290 -8.93 -6.96 1.81
C LEU A 290 -8.80 -7.12 0.31
N VAL A 291 -9.71 -6.50 -0.43
CA VAL A 291 -9.58 -6.33 -1.88
C VAL A 291 -8.88 -5.00 -2.13
N ARG A 292 -7.74 -5.02 -2.83
CA ARG A 292 -7.04 -3.83 -3.29
C ARG A 292 -7.32 -3.62 -4.77
N LEU A 293 -7.65 -2.40 -5.14
CA LEU A 293 -8.01 -2.00 -6.50
C LEU A 293 -7.07 -0.86 -6.89
N TYR A 294 -6.10 -1.14 -7.74
CA TYR A 294 -5.08 -0.16 -8.14
C TYR A 294 -5.50 0.57 -9.40
N ARG A 295 -5.49 1.90 -9.34
CA ARG A 295 -6.06 2.81 -10.36
C ARG A 295 -7.51 2.43 -10.68
N PRO A 296 -8.42 2.49 -9.67
CA PRO A 296 -9.82 2.16 -9.88
C PRO A 296 -10.48 3.15 -10.84
N ARG A 297 -11.23 2.63 -11.80
CA ARG A 297 -12.09 3.44 -12.67
C ARG A 297 -13.35 3.91 -11.90
N PRO A 298 -14.09 4.92 -12.39
CA PRO A 298 -15.24 5.50 -11.68
C PRO A 298 -16.28 4.47 -11.22
N GLU A 299 -16.42 3.35 -11.91
CA GLU A 299 -17.41 2.31 -11.60
C GLU A 299 -17.22 1.71 -10.19
N ILE A 300 -15.99 1.66 -9.67
CA ILE A 300 -15.72 1.26 -8.29
C ILE A 300 -16.12 2.35 -7.29
N LEU A 301 -15.88 3.61 -7.66
CA LEU A 301 -16.05 4.75 -6.76
C LEU A 301 -17.52 5.20 -6.66
N ASP A 302 -18.29 5.04 -7.73
CA ASP A 302 -19.73 5.33 -7.78
C ASP A 302 -20.61 4.12 -7.40
N GLY A 303 -20.01 2.93 -7.27
CA GLY A 303 -20.68 1.69 -6.86
C GLY A 303 -21.46 0.98 -7.96
N SER A 304 -21.32 1.39 -9.23
CA SER A 304 -21.91 0.67 -10.37
C SER A 304 -21.25 -0.68 -10.63
N TRP A 305 -19.99 -0.85 -10.20
CA TRP A 305 -19.36 -2.15 -10.02
C TRP A 305 -19.34 -2.53 -8.54
N ALA A 306 -19.72 -3.77 -8.25
CA ALA A 306 -19.68 -4.32 -6.90
C ALA A 306 -18.86 -5.61 -6.87
N LEU A 307 -18.15 -5.81 -5.77
CA LEU A 307 -17.47 -7.07 -5.50
C LEU A 307 -18.53 -8.21 -5.46
N PRO A 308 -18.31 -9.32 -6.19
CA PRO A 308 -19.20 -10.47 -6.11
C PRO A 308 -19.28 -11.03 -4.68
N ALA A 309 -20.36 -11.75 -4.38
CA ALA A 309 -20.51 -12.40 -3.08
C ALA A 309 -19.71 -13.71 -3.02
N LEU A 310 -19.28 -14.07 -1.81
CA LEU A 310 -18.72 -15.40 -1.54
C LEU A 310 -19.78 -16.47 -1.72
N THR A 311 -19.38 -17.62 -2.26
CA THR A 311 -20.21 -18.83 -2.35
C THR A 311 -19.59 -19.96 -1.55
N THR A 312 -20.40 -20.67 -0.77
CA THR A 312 -19.96 -21.89 -0.07
C THR A 312 -19.82 -23.05 -1.04
N VAL A 313 -18.73 -23.80 -0.94
CA VAL A 313 -18.46 -24.99 -1.76
C VAL A 313 -18.03 -26.16 -0.87
N ASP A 314 -18.01 -27.37 -1.42
CA ASP A 314 -17.32 -28.49 -0.80
C ASP A 314 -15.80 -28.41 -1.04
N ALA A 315 -15.03 -29.28 -0.38
CA ALA A 315 -13.57 -29.32 -0.53
C ALA A 315 -13.10 -29.69 -1.95
N ALA A 316 -14.00 -30.21 -2.80
CA ALA A 316 -13.74 -30.49 -4.21
C ALA A 316 -14.09 -29.30 -5.14
N GLY A 317 -14.59 -28.18 -4.59
CA GLY A 317 -14.99 -26.99 -5.35
C GLY A 317 -16.38 -27.09 -6.00
N THR A 318 -17.20 -28.07 -5.61
CA THR A 318 -18.60 -28.18 -6.06
C THR A 318 -19.50 -27.37 -5.13
N MET A 319 -20.52 -26.69 -5.66
CA MET A 319 -21.48 -25.98 -4.80
C MET A 319 -22.09 -26.92 -3.76
N ALA A 320 -21.99 -26.56 -2.49
CA ALA A 320 -22.63 -27.28 -1.40
C ALA A 320 -24.16 -27.06 -1.48
N THR A 321 -24.93 -28.15 -1.41
CA THR A 321 -26.41 -28.14 -1.41
C THR A 321 -27.00 -27.59 -0.13
#